data_AF-A0A838FU00-F1
#
_entry.id   AF-A0A838FU00-F1
#
_cell.length_a   1.000
_cell.length_b   1.000
_cell.length_c   1.000
_cell.angle_alpha   90.00
_cell.angle_beta   90.00
_cell.angle_gamma   90.00
#
_symmetry.space_group_name_H-M   'P 1'
#
loop_
_entity.id
_entity.type
_entity.pdbx_description
1 polymer ?
#
loop_
_entity_poly.entity_id
_entity_poly.type
_entity_poly.pdbx_seq_one_letter_code
_entity_poly.pdbx_strand_id
1 'polypeptide(L)'
;ALNEMNQVDAALADLNQALEMKPKDARTLERRGLSYYKQRNYEAALADYNQAVEQNPQSTLALSRRADALVALRRFEEARADLQQVLKLRPDDFAAEDRLRYVQGQLQRAAAPPPVAAVPTPPPAPTPVPPQPLLTRTNIFIALGGLLVLIIILAIIGKLMMTRRSD
;
A
#
# COMPACT_ATOMS: atom_id res chain seq x y z
N ALA A 1 -31.91 3.79 -10.91
CA ALA A 1 -31.90 2.43 -10.32
C ALA A 1 -32.94 1.50 -10.96
N LEU A 2 -34.22 1.49 -10.55
CA LEU A 2 -35.22 0.52 -11.10
C LEU A 2 -35.43 0.64 -12.62
N ASN A 3 -35.58 1.87 -13.14
CA ASN A 3 -35.73 2.07 -14.58
C ASN A 3 -34.50 1.65 -15.38
N GLU A 4 -33.29 1.86 -14.83
CA GLU A 4 -32.04 1.47 -15.49
C GLU A 4 -31.86 -0.05 -15.47
N MET A 5 -32.22 -0.73 -14.38
CA MET A 5 -32.20 -2.20 -14.30
C MET A 5 -33.17 -2.81 -15.32
N ASN A 6 -34.41 -2.32 -15.38
CA ASN A 6 -35.40 -2.77 -16.36
C ASN A 6 -34.93 -2.55 -17.82
N GLN A 7 -34.25 -1.43 -18.09
CA GLN A 7 -33.68 -1.16 -19.41
C GLN A 7 -32.52 -2.10 -19.76
N VAL A 8 -31.69 -2.45 -18.78
CA VAL A 8 -30.58 -3.39 -18.99
C VAL A 8 -31.11 -4.81 -19.22
N ASP A 9 -32.15 -5.23 -18.49
CA ASP A 9 -32.78 -6.54 -18.68
C ASP A 9 -33.45 -6.67 -20.05
N ALA A 10 -34.17 -5.63 -20.50
CA ALA A 10 -34.75 -5.59 -21.84
C ALA A 10 -33.65 -5.63 -22.93
N ALA A 11 -32.57 -4.87 -22.76
CA ALA A 11 -31.44 -4.90 -23.68
C ALA A 11 -30.79 -6.30 -23.77
N LEU A 12 -30.66 -7.01 -22.65
CA LEU A 12 -30.14 -8.38 -22.65
C LEU A 12 -31.02 -9.34 -23.44
N ALA A 13 -32.35 -9.23 -23.33
CA ALA A 13 -33.28 -10.06 -24.10
C ALA A 13 -33.12 -9.86 -25.61
N ASP A 14 -33.09 -8.61 -26.07
CA ASP A 14 -32.90 -8.28 -27.49
C ASP A 14 -31.53 -8.76 -28.01
N LEU A 15 -30.48 -8.58 -27.20
CA LEU A 15 -29.12 -9.01 -27.54
C LEU A 15 -28.98 -10.53 -27.61
N ASN A 16 -29.69 -11.28 -26.75
CA ASN A 16 -29.72 -12.73 -26.81
C ASN A 16 -30.36 -13.22 -28.12
N GLN A 17 -31.53 -12.66 -28.49
CA GLN A 17 -32.17 -13.00 -29.77
C GLN A 17 -31.28 -12.65 -30.97
N ALA A 18 -30.58 -11.51 -30.92
CA ALA A 18 -29.62 -11.14 -31.97
C ALA A 18 -28.48 -12.16 -32.10
N LEU A 19 -27.98 -12.70 -30.98
CA LEU A 19 -26.94 -13.72 -30.98
C LEU A 19 -27.45 -15.12 -31.36
N GLU A 20 -28.72 -15.44 -31.17
CA GLU A 20 -29.31 -16.66 -31.76
C GLU A 20 -29.24 -16.62 -33.29
N MET A 21 -29.46 -15.46 -33.89
CA MET A 21 -29.36 -15.27 -35.34
C MET A 21 -27.92 -15.17 -35.86
N LYS A 22 -27.04 -14.50 -35.10
CA LYS A 22 -25.62 -14.30 -35.45
C LYS A 22 -24.73 -14.53 -34.22
N PRO A 23 -24.40 -15.79 -33.89
CA PRO A 23 -23.73 -16.14 -32.62
C PRO A 23 -22.35 -15.51 -32.40
N LYS A 24 -21.71 -15.07 -33.48
CA LYS A 24 -20.36 -14.51 -33.48
C LYS A 24 -20.34 -13.03 -33.88
N ASP A 25 -21.46 -12.32 -33.81
CA ASP A 25 -21.44 -10.87 -34.07
C ASP A 25 -20.71 -10.14 -32.94
N ALA A 26 -19.47 -9.73 -33.19
CA ALA A 26 -18.59 -9.12 -32.21
C ALA A 26 -19.21 -7.89 -31.52
N ARG A 27 -19.92 -7.04 -32.27
CA ARG A 27 -20.58 -5.84 -31.71
C ARG A 27 -21.71 -6.20 -30.77
N THR A 28 -22.49 -7.23 -31.10
CA THR A 28 -23.59 -7.72 -30.27
C THR A 28 -23.04 -8.34 -28.98
N LEU A 29 -21.97 -9.14 -29.08
CA LEU A 29 -21.23 -9.67 -27.93
C LEU A 29 -20.70 -8.54 -27.03
N GLU A 30 -20.04 -7.52 -27.60
CA GLU A 30 -19.56 -6.35 -26.83
C GLU A 30 -20.70 -5.64 -26.10
N ARG A 31 -21.86 -5.44 -26.74
CA ARG A 31 -23.02 -4.79 -26.12
C ARG A 31 -23.64 -5.64 -25.01
N ARG A 32 -23.68 -6.96 -25.17
CA ARG A 32 -24.20 -7.88 -24.15
C ARG A 32 -23.25 -7.95 -22.96
N GLY A 33 -21.95 -8.03 -23.23
CA GLY A 33 -20.92 -7.94 -22.20
C GLY A 33 -21.00 -6.64 -21.41
N LEU A 34 -21.27 -5.50 -22.06
CA LEU A 34 -21.46 -4.21 -21.38
C LEU A 34 -22.69 -4.21 -20.46
N SER A 35 -23.77 -4.86 -20.90
CA SER A 35 -25.00 -4.98 -20.11
C SER A 35 -24.77 -5.82 -18.86
N TYR A 36 -24.09 -6.97 -18.99
CA TYR A 36 -23.66 -7.77 -17.84
C TYR A 36 -22.70 -7.02 -16.91
N TYR A 37 -21.76 -6.26 -17.47
CA TYR A 37 -20.84 -5.44 -16.67
C TYR A 37 -21.60 -4.40 -15.83
N LYS A 38 -22.61 -3.73 -16.40
CA LYS A 38 -23.47 -2.78 -15.67
C LYS A 38 -24.25 -3.44 -14.53
N GLN A 39 -24.61 -4.72 -14.69
CA GLN A 39 -25.20 -5.54 -13.63
C GLN A 39 -24.18 -6.11 -12.63
N ARG A 40 -22.90 -5.77 -12.79
CA ARG A 40 -21.78 -6.33 -12.03
C ARG A 40 -21.60 -7.85 -12.20
N ASN A 41 -22.20 -8.43 -13.25
CA ASN A 41 -21.96 -9.81 -13.63
C ASN A 41 -20.71 -9.88 -14.52
N TYR A 42 -19.55 -9.69 -13.88
CA TYR A 42 -18.28 -9.52 -14.59
C TYR A 42 -17.80 -10.80 -15.29
N GLU A 43 -18.16 -11.99 -14.80
CA GLU A 43 -17.82 -13.25 -15.47
C GLU A 43 -18.60 -13.44 -16.77
N ALA A 44 -19.91 -13.15 -16.78
CA ALA A 44 -20.69 -13.17 -18.01
C ALA A 44 -20.21 -12.10 -19.00
N ALA A 45 -19.87 -10.91 -18.50
CA ALA A 45 -19.26 -9.87 -19.31
C ALA A 45 -17.94 -10.32 -19.94
N LEU A 46 -17.07 -10.95 -19.15
CA LEU A 46 -15.78 -11.46 -19.61
C LEU A 46 -15.94 -12.55 -20.68
N ALA A 47 -16.91 -13.46 -20.52
CA ALA A 47 -17.20 -14.49 -21.52
C ALA A 47 -17.57 -13.87 -22.88
N ASP A 48 -18.45 -12.87 -22.89
CA ASP A 48 -18.84 -12.18 -24.13
C ASP A 48 -17.68 -11.37 -24.73
N TYR A 49 -16.91 -10.66 -23.90
CA TYR A 49 -15.75 -9.92 -24.39
C TYR A 49 -14.64 -10.84 -24.92
N ASN A 50 -14.45 -12.03 -24.34
CA ASN A 50 -13.55 -13.03 -24.89
C ASN A 50 -13.95 -13.42 -26.30
N GLN A 51 -15.22 -13.77 -26.52
CA GLN A 51 -15.70 -14.11 -27.85
C GLN A 51 -15.57 -12.91 -28.81
N ALA A 52 -15.85 -11.69 -28.38
CA ALA A 52 -15.67 -10.50 -29.21
C ALA A 52 -14.21 -10.29 -29.64
N VAL A 53 -13.25 -10.49 -28.73
CA VAL A 53 -11.81 -10.44 -29.02
C VAL A 53 -11.39 -11.58 -29.96
N GLU A 54 -11.95 -12.79 -29.82
CA GLU A 54 -11.70 -13.89 -30.77
C GLU A 54 -12.15 -13.55 -32.20
N GLN A 55 -13.26 -12.84 -32.34
CA GLN A 55 -13.75 -12.42 -33.66
C GLN A 55 -12.95 -11.25 -34.24
N ASN A 56 -12.47 -10.32 -33.40
CA ASN A 56 -11.60 -9.24 -33.82
C ASN A 56 -10.50 -8.98 -32.78
N PRO A 57 -9.33 -9.64 -32.91
CA PRO A 57 -8.22 -9.52 -31.96
C PRO A 57 -7.58 -8.12 -31.91
N GLN A 58 -7.89 -7.26 -32.88
CA GLN A 58 -7.39 -5.87 -32.95
C GLN A 58 -8.47 -4.85 -32.54
N SER A 59 -9.65 -5.29 -32.08
CA SER A 59 -10.65 -4.39 -31.51
C SER A 59 -10.15 -3.84 -30.18
N THR A 60 -9.58 -2.63 -30.24
CA THR A 60 -9.17 -1.86 -29.07
C THR A 60 -10.34 -1.64 -28.10
N LEU A 61 -11.57 -1.51 -28.59
CA LEU A 61 -12.76 -1.43 -27.74
C LEU A 61 -13.01 -2.76 -27.00
N ALA A 62 -13.00 -3.91 -27.68
CA ALA A 62 -13.19 -5.22 -27.06
C ALA A 62 -12.11 -5.51 -26.02
N LEU A 63 -10.84 -5.24 -26.36
CA LEU A 63 -9.70 -5.41 -25.47
C LEU A 63 -9.81 -4.54 -24.22
N SER A 64 -10.15 -3.25 -24.36
CA SER A 64 -10.36 -2.37 -23.20
C SER A 64 -11.54 -2.83 -22.32
N ARG A 65 -12.64 -3.26 -22.92
CA ARG A 65 -13.81 -3.77 -22.19
C ARG A 65 -13.50 -5.07 -21.45
N ARG A 66 -12.73 -5.95 -22.08
CA ARG A 66 -12.25 -7.18 -21.45
C ARG A 66 -11.32 -6.87 -20.28
N ALA A 67 -10.37 -5.95 -20.46
CA ALA A 67 -9.49 -5.48 -19.38
C ALA A 67 -10.28 -4.93 -18.19
N ASP A 68 -11.33 -4.14 -18.44
CA ASP A 68 -12.19 -3.59 -17.37
C ASP A 68 -12.90 -4.70 -16.57
N ALA A 69 -13.39 -5.75 -17.24
CA ALA A 69 -13.98 -6.92 -16.58
C ALA A 69 -12.94 -7.72 -15.78
N LEU A 70 -11.76 -7.95 -16.35
CA LEU A 70 -10.64 -8.63 -15.68
C LEU A 70 -10.16 -7.86 -14.43
N VAL A 71 -10.10 -6.52 -14.50
CA VAL A 71 -9.80 -5.67 -13.35
C VAL A 71 -10.84 -5.84 -12.25
N ALA A 72 -12.14 -5.83 -12.59
CA ALA A 72 -13.21 -6.05 -11.63
C ALA A 72 -13.14 -7.43 -10.97
N LEU A 73 -12.65 -8.44 -11.70
CA LEU A 73 -12.40 -9.81 -11.23
C LEU A 73 -11.02 -9.99 -10.57
N ARG A 74 -10.23 -8.92 -10.38
CA ARG A 74 -8.87 -8.95 -9.82
C ARG A 74 -7.87 -9.81 -10.63
N ARG A 75 -8.17 -10.09 -11.90
CA ARG A 75 -7.32 -10.84 -12.85
C ARG A 75 -6.33 -9.90 -13.55
N PHE A 76 -5.44 -9.32 -12.75
CA PHE A 76 -4.59 -8.20 -13.16
C PHE A 76 -3.55 -8.52 -14.23
N GLU A 77 -2.99 -9.73 -14.24
CA GLU A 77 -2.01 -10.14 -15.25
C GLU A 77 -2.61 -10.17 -16.65
N GLU A 78 -3.83 -10.71 -16.79
CA GLU A 78 -4.54 -10.75 -18.06
C GLU A 78 -5.00 -9.36 -18.50
N ALA A 79 -5.49 -8.53 -17.55
CA ALA A 79 -5.83 -7.14 -17.84
C ALA A 79 -4.62 -6.34 -18.34
N ARG A 80 -3.43 -6.59 -17.77
CA ARG A 80 -2.17 -5.96 -18.20
C ARG A 80 -1.88 -6.28 -19.67
N ALA A 81 -2.02 -7.56 -20.06
CA ALA A 81 -1.78 -8.00 -21.44
C ALA A 81 -2.71 -7.30 -22.44
N ASP A 82 -4.01 -7.22 -22.12
CA ASP A 82 -4.99 -6.53 -22.98
C ASP A 82 -4.68 -5.05 -23.12
N LEU A 83 -4.38 -4.35 -22.01
CA LEU A 83 -4.07 -2.93 -22.04
C LEU A 83 -2.77 -2.62 -22.79
N GLN A 84 -1.76 -3.49 -22.68
CA GLN A 84 -0.53 -3.38 -23.48
C GLN A 84 -0.82 -3.56 -24.98
N GLN A 85 -1.71 -4.48 -25.33
CA GLN A 85 -2.13 -4.66 -26.71
C GLN A 85 -2.92 -3.44 -27.23
N VAL A 86 -3.78 -2.84 -26.39
CA VAL A 86 -4.47 -1.58 -26.73
C VAL A 86 -3.46 -0.47 -27.04
N LEU A 87 -2.46 -0.26 -26.16
CA LEU A 87 -1.44 0.76 -26.35
C LEU A 87 -0.50 0.48 -27.54
N LYS A 88 -0.31 -0.79 -27.91
CA LYS A 88 0.40 -1.14 -29.15
C LYS A 88 -0.38 -0.71 -30.40
N LEU A 89 -1.72 -0.80 -30.37
CA LEU A 89 -2.60 -0.43 -31.47
C LEU A 89 -2.92 1.08 -31.49
N ARG A 90 -3.00 1.71 -30.32
CA ARG A 90 -3.21 3.14 -30.11
C ARG A 90 -2.30 3.66 -29.00
N PRO A 91 -1.07 4.10 -29.35
CA PRO A 91 -0.10 4.58 -28.37
C PRO A 91 -0.53 5.83 -27.59
N ASP A 92 -1.51 6.58 -28.10
CA ASP A 92 -2.05 7.83 -27.53
C ASP A 92 -3.33 7.62 -26.70
N ASP A 93 -3.71 6.37 -26.40
CA ASP A 93 -4.85 6.07 -25.53
C ASP A 93 -4.51 6.28 -24.04
N PHE A 94 -4.61 7.53 -23.59
CA PHE A 94 -4.35 7.92 -22.20
C PHE A 94 -5.20 7.14 -21.18
N ALA A 95 -6.42 6.76 -21.55
CA ALA A 95 -7.29 6.00 -20.66
C ALA A 95 -6.79 4.56 -20.46
N ALA A 96 -6.23 3.95 -21.50
CA ALA A 96 -5.57 2.65 -21.40
C ALA A 96 -4.26 2.75 -20.60
N GLU A 97 -3.49 3.84 -20.77
CA GLU A 97 -2.27 4.08 -20.00
C GLU A 97 -2.55 4.19 -18.49
N ASP A 98 -3.53 5.01 -18.10
CA ASP A 98 -3.90 5.20 -16.70
C ASP A 98 -4.40 3.90 -16.06
N ARG A 99 -5.21 3.11 -16.80
CA ARG A 99 -5.64 1.78 -16.34
C ARG A 99 -4.47 0.82 -16.21
N LEU A 100 -3.51 0.84 -17.15
CA LEU A 100 -2.32 -0.01 -17.09
C LEU A 100 -1.48 0.32 -15.86
N ARG A 101 -1.30 1.61 -15.55
CA ARG A 101 -0.62 2.09 -14.34
C ARG A 101 -1.32 1.59 -13.07
N TYR A 102 -2.65 1.65 -13.03
CA TYR A 102 -3.44 1.10 -11.92
C TYR A 102 -3.20 -0.42 -11.75
N VAL A 103 -3.29 -1.17 -12.85
CA VAL A 103 -3.08 -2.63 -12.86
C VAL A 103 -1.68 -2.99 -12.36
N GLN A 104 -0.65 -2.29 -12.85
CA GLN A 104 0.73 -2.48 -12.39
C GLN A 104 0.88 -2.21 -10.89
N GLY A 105 0.22 -1.17 -10.37
CA GLY A 105 0.19 -0.90 -8.94
C GLY A 105 -0.42 -2.04 -8.11
N GLN A 106 -1.48 -2.69 -8.61
CA GLN A 106 -2.07 -3.86 -7.95
C GLN A 106 -1.16 -5.09 -7.98
N LEU A 107 -0.52 -5.34 -9.12
CA LEU A 107 0.45 -6.44 -9.27
C LEU A 107 1.66 -6.25 -8.35
N GLN A 108 2.21 -5.03 -8.29
CA GLN A 108 3.32 -4.71 -7.40
C GLN A 108 2.95 -4.91 -5.93
N ARG A 109 1.72 -4.53 -5.53
CA ARG A 109 1.23 -4.76 -4.16
C ARG A 109 1.05 -6.23 -3.84
N ALA A 110 0.59 -7.03 -4.80
CA ALA A 110 0.45 -8.48 -4.63
C ALA A 110 1.82 -9.19 -4.57
N ALA A 111 2.82 -8.68 -5.28
CA ALA A 111 4.19 -9.21 -5.29
C ALA A 111 5.07 -8.67 -4.14
N ALA A 112 4.66 -7.56 -3.50
CA ALA A 112 5.39 -7.02 -2.36
C ALA A 112 5.41 -8.04 -1.22
N PRO A 113 6.57 -8.32 -0.60
CA PRO A 113 6.59 -9.11 0.61
C PRO A 113 5.65 -8.46 1.63
N PRO A 114 4.92 -9.24 2.44
CA PRO A 114 4.11 -8.66 3.52
C PRO A 114 5.00 -7.70 4.30
N PRO A 115 4.49 -6.51 4.68
CA PRO A 115 5.30 -5.55 5.42
C PRO A 115 5.89 -6.33 6.59
N VAL A 116 7.22 -6.46 6.59
CA VAL A 116 7.94 -7.20 7.63
C VAL A 116 7.42 -6.60 8.92
N ALA A 117 6.69 -7.39 9.73
CA ALA A 117 6.09 -6.92 10.97
C ALA A 117 7.18 -6.13 11.67
N ALA A 118 6.99 -4.81 11.82
CA ALA A 118 8.07 -3.89 12.04
C ALA A 118 8.96 -4.42 13.17
N VAL A 119 10.11 -5.02 12.81
CA VAL A 119 11.15 -5.22 13.79
C VAL A 119 11.51 -3.78 14.14
N PRO A 120 11.26 -3.32 15.39
CA PRO A 120 11.57 -1.96 15.74
C PRO A 120 13.03 -1.72 15.36
N THR A 121 13.27 -0.77 14.45
CA THR A 121 14.63 -0.39 14.11
C THR A 121 15.33 -0.06 15.43
N PRO A 122 16.46 -0.70 15.76
CA PRO A 122 17.18 -0.36 16.97
C PRO A 122 17.45 1.16 16.94
N PRO A 123 17.25 1.88 18.05
CA PRO A 123 17.46 3.32 18.07
C PRO A 123 18.88 3.63 17.58
N PRO A 124 19.09 4.77 16.89
CA PRO A 124 20.42 5.14 16.42
C PRO A 124 21.40 5.12 17.58
N ALA A 125 22.61 4.60 17.35
CA ALA A 125 23.65 4.54 18.38
C ALA A 125 23.85 5.95 18.98
N PRO A 126 23.96 6.07 20.32
CA PRO A 126 24.19 7.37 20.94
C PRO A 126 25.48 7.96 20.38
N THR A 127 25.45 9.22 19.96
CA THR A 127 26.64 9.94 19.52
C THR A 127 27.70 9.90 20.63
N PRO A 128 28.98 9.60 20.32
CA PRO A 128 30.02 9.50 21.33
C PRO A 128 30.13 10.85 22.06
N VAL A 129 29.87 10.83 23.36
CA VAL A 129 29.97 12.01 24.22
C VAL A 129 31.46 12.38 24.33
N PRO A 130 31.86 13.62 24.00
CA PRO A 130 33.25 14.04 24.17
C PRO A 130 33.66 13.93 25.66
N PRO A 131 34.91 13.56 25.97
CA PRO A 131 35.35 13.39 27.34
C PRO A 131 35.16 14.70 28.13
N GLN A 132 34.40 14.63 29.22
CA GLN A 132 34.16 15.79 30.07
C GLN A 132 35.44 16.16 30.85
N PRO A 133 35.74 17.45 31.05
CA PRO A 133 36.92 17.87 31.81
C PRO A 133 36.83 17.37 33.26
N LEU A 134 37.94 16.81 33.76
CA LEU A 134 38.04 16.18 35.09
C LEU A 134 37.80 17.14 36.28
N LEU A 135 37.79 18.45 36.03
CA LEU A 135 37.57 19.49 37.03
C LEU A 135 36.35 20.33 36.66
N THR A 136 35.17 19.88 37.07
CA THR A 136 33.96 20.71 37.07
C THR A 136 33.85 21.48 38.38
N ARG A 137 33.21 22.65 38.34
CA ARG A 137 33.01 23.53 39.52
C ARG A 137 32.36 22.77 40.69
N THR A 138 31.51 21.79 40.40
CA THR A 138 30.85 20.90 41.36
C THR A 138 31.84 20.02 42.14
N ASN A 139 32.89 19.51 41.48
CA ASN A 139 33.89 18.65 42.11
C ASN A 139 34.76 19.41 43.13
N ILE A 140 34.98 20.72 42.92
CA ILE A 140 35.71 21.58 43.85
C ILE A 140 34.92 21.77 45.16
N PHE A 141 33.60 21.96 45.08
CA PHE A 141 32.75 22.13 46.27
C PHE A 141 32.66 20.86 47.12
N ILE A 142 32.67 19.68 46.49
CA ILE A 142 32.68 18.38 47.20
C ILE A 142 34.01 18.17 47.95
N ALA A 143 35.14 18.50 47.31
CA ALA A 143 36.45 18.39 47.94
C ALA A 143 36.60 19.32 49.16
N LEU A 144 36.11 20.56 49.06
CA LEU A 144 36.15 21.52 50.16
C LEU A 144 35.15 21.17 51.29
N GLY A 145 33.97 20.66 50.95
CA GLY A 145 32.96 20.24 51.93
C GLY A 145 33.41 19.04 52.76
N GLY A 146 34.06 18.05 52.15
CA GLY A 146 34.59 16.88 52.86
C GLY A 146 35.68 17.23 53.88
N LEU A 147 36.57 18.16 53.54
CA LEU A 147 37.63 18.63 54.45
C LEU A 147 37.05 19.33 55.68
N LEU A 148 35.99 20.14 55.52
CA LEU A 148 35.34 20.83 56.64
C LEU A 148 34.69 19.86 57.62
N VAL A 149 34.00 18.83 57.11
CA VAL A 149 33.38 17.80 57.96
C VAL A 149 34.43 17.01 58.74
N LEU A 150 35.56 16.66 58.11
CA LEU A 150 36.66 15.98 58.78
C LEU A 150 37.25 16.80 59.94
N ILE A 151 37.46 18.11 59.72
CA ILE A 151 37.95 19.03 60.75
C ILE A 151 36.97 19.08 61.95
N ILE A 152 35.66 19.15 61.68
CA ILE A 152 34.62 19.17 62.73
C ILE A 152 34.63 17.86 63.53
N ILE A 153 34.74 16.70 62.87
CA ILE A 153 34.80 15.40 63.53
C ILE A 153 36.04 15.30 64.44
N LEU A 154 37.21 15.71 63.94
CA LEU A 154 38.45 15.72 64.73
C LEU A 154 38.33 16.65 65.95
N ALA A 155 37.70 17.82 65.80
CA ALA A 155 37.46 18.74 66.90
C ALA A 155 36.50 18.14 67.97
N ILE A 156 35.45 17.43 67.54
CA ILE A 156 34.52 16.75 68.46
C ILE A 156 35.23 15.62 69.22
N ILE A 157 36.01 14.79 68.52
CA ILE A 157 36.78 13.69 69.14
C ILE A 157 37.80 14.25 70.14
N GLY A 158 38.53 15.31 69.76
CA GLY A 158 39.49 15.97 70.65
C GLY A 158 38.81 16.51 71.92
N LYS A 159 37.65 17.16 71.78
CA LYS A 159 36.86 17.66 72.92
C LYS A 159 36.39 16.51 73.82
N LEU A 160 35.89 15.42 73.24
CA LEU A 160 35.43 14.24 73.99
C LEU A 160 36.58 13.54 74.75
N MET A 161 37.77 13.48 74.15
CA MET A 161 38.97 12.93 74.81
C MET A 161 39.47 13.82 75.95
N MET A 162 39.38 15.15 75.83
CA MET A 162 39.72 16.07 76.93
C MET A 162 38.74 15.94 78.11
N THR A 163 37.44 15.76 77.86
CA THR A 163 36.43 15.56 78.92
C THR A 163 36.62 14.24 79.68
N ARG A 164 37.04 13.15 79.01
CA ARG A 164 37.30 11.85 79.68
C ARG A 164 38.58 11.78 80.51
N ARG A 165 39.46 12.77 80.40
CA ARG A 165 40.77 12.80 81.09
C ARG A 165 40.77 13.70 82.32
N SER A 166 39.62 14.34 82.62
CA SER A 166 39.43 15.27 83.74
C SER A 166 38.56 14.72 84.88
N ASP A 167 38.18 13.44 84.82
CA ASP A 167 37.64 12.61 85.91
C ASP A 167 38.67 11.54 86.31
#